data_AF-F0TEV4-F1
#
_entry.id   AF-F0TEV4-F1
#
_cell.length_a   1.000
_cell.length_b   1.000
_cell.length_c   1.000
_cell.angle_alpha   90.00
_cell.angle_beta   90.00
_cell.angle_gamma   90.00
#
_symmetry.space_group_name_H-M   'P 1'
#
loop_
_entity.id
_entity.type
_entity.pdbx_description
1 polymer ?
#
loop_
_entity_poly.entity_id
_entity_poly.type
_entity_poly.pdbx_seq_one_letter_code
_entity_poly.pdbx_strand_id
1 'polypeptide(L)' 'MLVFTNFYGREHTVKLPEKYQGKEYQVLLSNYDAENGKLTDEITLAPCEALAIKIK' A
#
# COMPACT_ATOMS: atom_id res chain seq x y z
N MET A 1 8.43 7.43 -2.99
CA MET A 1 8.30 5.97 -2.88
C MET A 1 7.78 5.66 -1.49
N LEU A 2 6.81 4.74 -1.38
CA LEU A 2 6.30 4.24 -0.10
C LEU A 2 6.46 2.72 -0.08
N VAL A 3 6.78 2.19 1.09
CA VAL A 3 6.88 0.75 1.33
C VAL A 3 5.99 0.42 2.51
N PHE A 4 5.13 -0.57 2.31
CA PHE A 4 4.18 -1.06 3.28
C PHE A 4 4.51 -2.52 3.57
N THR A 5 4.43 -2.89 4.84
CA THR A 5 4.66 -4.27 5.27
C THR A 5 3.72 -4.60 6.40
N ASN A 6 2.90 -5.61 6.19
CA ASN A 6 2.06 -6.20 7.22
C ASN A 6 2.84 -7.33 7.89
N PHE A 7 3.29 -7.12 9.13
CA PHE A 7 3.97 -8.16 9.91
C PHE A 7 3.00 -9.11 10.64
N TYR A 8 1.69 -8.88 10.53
CA TYR A 8 0.69 -9.73 11.16
C TYR A 8 0.27 -10.87 10.23
N GLY A 9 -0.04 -12.03 10.82
CA GLY A 9 -0.70 -13.15 10.13
C GLY A 9 -2.20 -12.92 9.89
N ARG A 10 -2.66 -11.66 9.85
CA ARG A 10 -4.04 -11.25 9.60
C ARG A 10 -4.05 -9.96 8.79
N GLU A 11 -5.17 -9.68 8.13
CA GLU A 11 -5.38 -8.41 7.46
C GLU A 11 -5.21 -7.22 8.42
N HIS A 12 -4.63 -6.13 7.91
CA HIS A 12 -4.43 -4.93 8.69
C HIS A 12 -4.64 -3.66 7.85
N THR A 13 -5.44 -2.74 8.38
CA THR A 13 -5.74 -1.45 7.76
C THR A 13 -5.14 -0.32 8.58
N VAL A 14 -4.49 0.63 7.90
CA VAL A 14 -3.92 1.83 8.53
C VAL A 14 -4.32 3.09 7.79
N LYS A 15 -4.51 4.18 8.53
CA LYS A 15 -4.73 5.50 7.94
C LYS A 15 -3.45 6.05 7.33
N LEU A 16 -3.58 6.57 6.11
CA LEU A 16 -2.49 7.24 5.41
C LEU A 16 -2.44 8.73 5.80
N PRO A 17 -1.24 9.28 6.03
CA PRO A 17 -1.07 10.73 6.19
C PRO A 17 -1.63 11.51 5.00
N GLU A 18 -2.29 12.64 5.25
CA GLU A 18 -2.97 13.47 4.23
C GLU A 18 -2.09 13.79 3.01
N LYS A 19 -0.79 14.02 3.23
CA LYS A 19 0.19 14.30 2.16
C LYS A 19 0.31 13.21 1.08
N TYR A 20 -0.13 11.98 1.37
CA TYR A 20 -0.08 10.84 0.46
C TYR A 20 -1.44 10.49 -0.16
N GLN A 21 -2.52 11.01 0.38
CA GLN A 21 -3.87 10.70 -0.08
C GLN A 21 -4.12 11.28 -1.47
N GLY A 22 -4.92 10.58 -2.27
CA GLY A 22 -5.29 10.98 -3.61
C GLY A 22 -4.17 10.94 -4.65
N LYS A 23 -2.97 10.47 -4.27
CA LYS A 23 -1.83 10.34 -5.19
C LYS A 23 -1.95 9.07 -6.03
N GLU A 24 -1.77 9.20 -7.34
CA GLU A 24 -1.59 8.04 -8.20
C GLU A 24 -0.25 7.36 -7.89
N TYR A 25 -0.21 6.04 -8.03
CA TYR A 25 0.98 5.26 -7.81
C TYR A 25 1.14 4.13 -8.84
N GLN A 26 2.40 3.73 -9.00
CA GLN A 26 2.80 2.52 -9.71
C GLN A 26 3.31 1.49 -8.70
N VAL A 27 2.88 0.23 -8.83
CA VAL A 27 3.42 -0.88 -8.05
C VAL A 27 4.81 -1.22 -8.58
N LEU A 28 5.78 -1.31 -7.67
CA LEU A 28 7.16 -1.72 -7.96
C LEU A 28 7.44 -3.15 -7.51
N LEU A 29 6.86 -3.54 -6.37
CA LEU A 29 6.99 -4.86 -5.80
C LEU A 29 5.73 -5.18 -5.02
N SER A 30 5.26 -6.41 -5.17
CA SER A 30 4.18 -7.00 -4.39
C SER A 30 4.41 -8.50 -4.31
N ASN A 31 4.19 -9.08 -3.14
CA ASN A 31 4.12 -10.54 -2.98
C ASN A 31 2.69 -11.09 -3.17
N TYR A 32 1.77 -10.23 -3.58
CA TYR A 32 0.41 -10.53 -4.03
C TYR A 32 0.15 -9.90 -5.41
N ASP A 33 -1.02 -10.17 -5.99
CA ASP A 33 -1.44 -9.57 -7.27
C ASP A 33 -1.98 -8.15 -7.04
N ALA A 34 -1.07 -7.19 -6.87
CA ALA A 34 -1.40 -5.77 -6.72
C ALA A 34 -1.21 -5.01 -8.05
N GLU A 35 -2.18 -4.15 -8.38
CA GLU A 35 -2.16 -3.32 -9.59
C GLU A 35 -1.84 -1.85 -9.27
N ASN A 36 -1.46 -1.10 -10.30
CA ASN A 36 -1.33 0.36 -10.18
C ASN A 36 -2.66 0.99 -9.76
N GLY A 37 -2.60 2.11 -9.05
CA GLY A 37 -3.82 2.71 -8.53
C GLY A 37 -3.66 4.12 -7.99
N LYS A 38 -4.59 4.49 -7.11
CA LYS A 38 -4.63 5.77 -6.42
C LYS A 38 -4.74 5.52 -4.92
N LEU A 39 -3.91 6.19 -4.13
CA LEU A 39 -3.96 6.09 -2.67
C LEU A 39 -5.26 6.72 -2.15
N THR A 40 -5.97 6.00 -1.31
CA THR A 40 -7.11 6.47 -0.53
C THR A 40 -6.65 7.06 0.80
N ASP A 41 -7.58 7.36 1.70
CA ASP A 41 -7.31 7.77 3.09
C ASP A 41 -6.81 6.63 3.97
N GLU A 42 -7.09 5.39 3.59
CA GLU A 42 -6.62 4.17 4.25
C GLU A 42 -5.92 3.23 3.27
N ILE A 43 -5.07 2.35 3.79
CA ILE A 43 -4.49 1.22 3.06
C ILE A 43 -4.69 -0.05 3.85
N THR A 44 -5.17 -1.09 3.17
CA THR A 44 -5.36 -2.44 3.73
C THR A 44 -4.32 -3.37 3.11
N LEU A 45 -3.69 -4.17 3.96
CA LEU A 45 -2.70 -5.16 3.56
C LEU A 45 -3.16 -6.55 4.01
N ALA A 46 -3.05 -7.54 3.12
CA ALA A 46 -3.23 -8.94 3.39
C ALA A 46 -2.20 -9.47 4.41
N PRO A 47 -2.44 -10.64 5.04
CA PRO A 47 -1.48 -11.27 5.96
C PRO A 47 -0.09 -11.39 5.33
N CYS A 48 0.95 -10.93 6.04
CA CYS A 48 2.33 -10.99 5.56
C CYS A 48 2.57 -10.30 4.20
N GLU A 49 1.74 -9.34 3.80
CA GLU A 49 1.93 -8.58 2.56
C GLU A 49 3.06 -7.56 2.67
N ALA A 50 3.88 -7.49 1.62
CA ALA A 50 4.90 -6.48 1.38
C ALA A 50 4.60 -5.80 0.03
N LEU A 51 4.31 -4.50 0.08
CA LEU A 51 3.92 -3.69 -1.07
C LEU A 51 4.83 -2.47 -1.17
N ALA A 52 5.55 -2.33 -2.28
CA ALA A 52 6.34 -1.13 -2.59
C ALA A 52 5.74 -0.40 -3.79
N ILE A 53 5.47 0.90 -3.60
CA ILE A 53 4.86 1.76 -4.63
C ILE A 53 5.68 3.02 -4.89
N LYS A 54 5.63 3.48 -6.13
CA LYS A 54 6.13 4.78 -6.55
C LYS A 54 4.95 5.72 -6.79
N ILE A 55 4.82 6.74 -5.95
CA ILE A 55 3.90 7.86 -6.20
C ILE A 55 4.34 8.60 -7.46
N LYS A 56 3.37 8.94 -8.33
CA LYS A 56 3.58 9.81 -9.50
C LYS A 56 3.71 11.28 -9.10
#